data_AF-A0A522BT73-F1
#
_entry.id   AF-A0A522BT73-F1
#
_cell.length_a   1.000
_cell.length_b   1.000
_cell.length_c   1.000
_cell.angle_alpha   90.00
_cell.angle_beta   90.00
_cell.angle_gamma   90.00
#
_symmetry.space_group_name_H-M   'P 1'
#
loop_
_entity.id
_entity.type
_entity.pdbx_description
1 polymer ?
#
loop_
_entity_poly.entity_id
_entity_poly.type
_entity_poly.pdbx_seq_one_letter_code
_entity_poly.pdbx_strand_id
1 'polypeptide(L)'
;MTSPPVGSAAEEAARLFAAAEEWVRTRAGGHLDGLATGSPECTVCPVCQGISALRQVRPETVEHLLDAAASFVAALRSTVSGHAPPPDGTRRPDVQHIDIREE
;
A
#
# COMPACT_ATOMS: atom_id res chain seq x y z
N MET A 1 0.63 -2.98 26.98
CA MET A 1 1.59 -2.98 25.86
C MET A 1 1.85 -1.53 25.49
N THR A 2 2.95 -0.95 25.97
CA THR A 2 3.33 0.43 25.61
C THR A 2 3.86 0.40 24.19
N SER A 3 3.20 1.10 23.27
CA SER A 3 3.71 1.23 21.91
C SER A 3 5.04 1.98 21.93
N PRO A 4 6.04 1.56 21.14
CA PRO A 4 7.31 2.26 21.08
C PRO A 4 7.10 3.72 20.62
N PRO A 5 7.95 4.66 21.07
CA PRO A 5 7.90 6.04 20.59
C PRO A 5 8.14 6.05 19.08
N VAL A 6 7.17 6.56 18.32
CA VAL A 6 7.27 6.73 16.88
C VAL A 6 8.32 7.80 16.56
N GLY A 7 9.19 7.51 15.58
CA GLY A 7 10.23 8.43 15.13
C GLY A 7 9.66 9.63 14.36
N SER A 8 10.54 10.38 13.68
CA SER A 8 10.07 11.40 12.74
C SER A 8 9.25 10.75 11.61
N ALA A 9 8.26 11.46 11.07
CA ALA A 9 7.40 10.92 10.01
C ALA A 9 8.19 10.47 8.77
N ALA A 10 9.28 11.17 8.44
CA ALA A 10 10.17 10.79 7.34
C ALA A 10 10.89 9.46 7.62
N GLU A 11 11.31 9.23 8.86
CA GLU A 11 11.99 8.01 9.25
C GLU A 11 11.04 6.80 9.31
N GLU A 12 9.82 6.99 9.82
CA GLU A 12 8.79 5.95 9.77
C GLU A 12 8.35 5.65 8.33
N ALA A 13 8.25 6.66 7.46
CA ALA A 13 7.98 6.46 6.04
C ALA A 13 9.10 5.63 5.38
N ALA A 14 10.36 5.94 5.66
CA ALA A 14 11.49 5.15 5.16
C ALA A 14 11.45 3.69 5.64
N ARG A 15 11.10 3.46 6.91
CA ARG A 15 10.91 2.10 7.47
C ARG A 15 9.75 1.37 6.78
N LEU A 16 8.64 2.06 6.52
CA LEU A 16 7.50 1.53 5.78
C LEU A 16 7.87 1.15 4.34
N PHE A 17 8.58 2.02 3.62
CA PHE A 17 9.02 1.73 2.26
C PHE A 17 9.98 0.54 2.20
N ALA A 18 10.94 0.46 3.13
CA ALA A 18 11.85 -0.66 3.21
C ALA A 18 11.12 -2.00 3.48
N ALA A 19 10.14 -1.99 4.38
CA ALA A 19 9.31 -3.17 4.65
C ALA A 19 8.45 -3.56 3.42
N ALA A 20 7.93 -2.58 2.69
CA ALA A 20 7.16 -2.80 1.48
C ALA A 20 8.02 -3.40 0.36
N GLU A 21 9.24 -2.89 0.14
CA GLU A 21 10.19 -3.44 -0.85
C GLU A 21 10.54 -4.90 -0.55
N GLU A 22 10.78 -5.23 0.72
CA GLU A 22 11.11 -6.60 1.14
C GLU A 22 9.92 -7.56 0.95
N TRP A 23 8.72 -7.11 1.30
CA TRP A 23 7.50 -7.85 1.05
C TRP A 23 7.28 -8.11 -0.45
N VAL A 24 7.47 -7.09 -1.30
CA VAL A 24 7.36 -7.22 -2.76
C VAL A 24 8.36 -8.26 -3.27
N ARG A 25 9.63 -8.18 -2.84
CA ARG A 25 10.68 -9.12 -3.23
C ARG A 25 10.34 -10.56 -2.84
N THR A 26 9.73 -10.75 -1.67
CA THR A 26 9.33 -12.07 -1.16
C THR A 26 8.07 -12.62 -1.85
N ARG A 27 7.08 -11.77 -2.19
CA ARG A 27 5.80 -12.21 -2.77
C ARG A 27 5.73 -12.25 -4.29
N ALA A 28 6.54 -11.46 -4.99
CA ALA A 28 6.55 -11.44 -6.45
C ALA A 28 7.08 -12.75 -7.07
N GLY A 29 7.76 -13.60 -6.29
CA GLY A 29 8.55 -14.73 -6.80
C GLY A 29 7.88 -16.10 -6.92
N GLY A 30 6.61 -16.33 -6.54
CA GLY A 30 6.08 -17.71 -6.72
C GLY A 30 4.77 -18.14 -6.08
N HIS A 31 3.79 -17.25 -5.86
CA HIS A 31 2.49 -17.65 -5.26
C HIS A 31 1.25 -17.36 -6.12
N LEU A 32 1.44 -16.92 -7.37
CA LEU A 32 0.34 -16.47 -8.23
C LEU A 32 -0.25 -17.59 -9.10
N ASP A 33 0.42 -18.73 -9.23
CA ASP A 33 0.01 -19.82 -10.12
C ASP A 33 -1.10 -20.71 -9.53
N GLY A 34 -1.27 -20.76 -8.21
CA GLY A 34 -2.22 -21.66 -7.52
C GLY A 34 -3.54 -21.04 -7.06
N LEU A 35 -3.85 -19.80 -7.44
CA LEU A 35 -5.04 -19.11 -6.94
C LEU A 35 -6.29 -19.50 -7.72
N ALA A 36 -7.25 -20.12 -7.05
CA ALA A 36 -8.57 -20.45 -7.60
C ALA A 36 -9.47 -19.21 -7.65
N THR A 37 -9.21 -18.30 -8.60
CA THR A 37 -9.92 -17.01 -8.74
C THR A 37 -11.39 -17.10 -9.17
N GLY A 38 -11.93 -18.32 -9.35
CA GLY A 38 -13.31 -18.56 -9.81
C GLY A 38 -14.36 -18.62 -8.69
N SER A 39 -13.95 -18.57 -7.43
CA SER A 39 -14.86 -18.65 -6.27
C SER A 39 -15.49 -17.28 -5.94
N PRO A 40 -16.71 -17.18 -5.37
CA PRO A 40 -17.35 -15.89 -5.11
C PRO A 40 -16.53 -14.98 -4.18
N GLU A 41 -15.79 -15.53 -3.23
CA GLU A 41 -14.85 -14.80 -2.38
C GLU A 41 -13.71 -14.11 -3.17
N CYS A 42 -13.36 -14.63 -4.34
CA CYS A 42 -12.35 -14.02 -5.20
C CYS A 42 -12.86 -12.78 -5.94
N THR A 43 -14.18 -12.59 -6.04
CA THR A 43 -14.77 -11.40 -6.68
C THR A 43 -14.69 -10.15 -5.81
N VAL A 44 -14.50 -10.32 -4.49
CA VAL A 44 -14.44 -9.23 -3.50
C VAL A 44 -13.05 -9.07 -2.88
N CYS A 45 -12.15 -10.03 -3.07
CA CYS A 45 -10.79 -9.97 -2.57
C CYS A 45 -9.90 -9.06 -3.44
N PRO A 46 -9.32 -7.97 -2.91
CA PRO A 46 -8.51 -7.03 -3.70
C PRO A 46 -7.25 -7.69 -4.30
N VAL A 47 -6.72 -8.71 -3.64
CA VAL A 47 -5.58 -9.49 -4.16
C VAL A 47 -5.98 -10.30 -5.39
N CYS A 48 -7.13 -11.00 -5.33
CA CYS A 48 -7.61 -11.80 -6.46
C CYS A 48 -8.00 -10.94 -7.66
N GLN A 49 -8.55 -9.76 -7.42
CA GLN A 49 -8.85 -8.77 -8.45
C GLN A 49 -7.57 -8.27 -9.15
N GLY A 50 -6.53 -7.92 -8.37
CA GLY A 50 -5.25 -7.49 -8.93
C GLY A 50 -4.58 -8.55 -9.81
N ILE A 51 -4.65 -9.82 -9.41
CA ILE A 51 -4.06 -10.94 -10.16
C ILE A 51 -4.83 -11.24 -11.44
N SER A 52 -6.16 -11.16 -11.38
CA SER A 52 -6.99 -11.29 -12.58
C SER A 52 -6.73 -10.15 -13.57
N ALA A 53 -6.52 -8.92 -13.08
CA ALA A 53 -6.14 -7.79 -13.91
C ALA A 53 -4.76 -8.02 -14.56
N LEU A 54 -3.75 -8.44 -13.80
CA LEU A 54 -2.40 -8.72 -14.30
C LEU A 54 -2.38 -9.84 -15.37
N ARG A 55 -3.15 -10.92 -15.19
CA ARG A 55 -3.24 -12.02 -16.17
C ARG A 55 -3.87 -11.61 -17.50
N GLN A 56 -4.68 -10.54 -17.51
CA GLN A 56 -5.35 -10.06 -18.73
C GLN A 56 -4.52 -9.01 -19.48
N VAL A 57 -3.42 -8.52 -18.91
CA VAL A 57 -2.53 -7.58 -19.60
C VAL A 57 -1.74 -8.35 -20.67
N ARG A 58 -1.91 -7.93 -21.92
CA ARG A 58 -1.15 -8.48 -23.04
C ARG A 58 0.29 -7.93 -23.00
N PRO A 59 1.31 -8.73 -23.35
CA PRO A 59 2.71 -8.33 -23.25
C PRO A 59 3.02 -7.06 -24.06
N GLU A 60 2.33 -6.84 -25.19
CA GLU A 60 2.50 -5.64 -26.01
C GLU A 60 2.02 -4.36 -25.31
N THR A 61 1.15 -4.47 -24.31
CA THR A 61 0.61 -3.33 -23.56
C THR A 61 1.42 -3.03 -22.30
N VAL A 62 2.32 -3.94 -21.88
CA VAL A 62 3.11 -3.78 -20.66
C VAL A 62 4.05 -2.59 -20.76
N GLU A 63 4.71 -2.37 -21.90
CA GLU A 63 5.63 -1.23 -22.04
C GLU A 63 4.92 0.11 -21.91
N HIS A 64 3.78 0.29 -22.60
CA HIS A 64 2.97 1.50 -22.47
C HIS A 64 2.42 1.69 -21.06
N LEU A 65 2.08 0.59 -20.38
CA LEU A 65 1.64 0.62 -18.99
C LEU A 65 2.77 1.03 -18.04
N LEU A 66 4.01 0.57 -18.28
CA LEU A 66 5.18 0.94 -17.49
C LEU A 66 5.53 2.43 -17.63
N ASP A 67 5.49 2.97 -18.84
CA ASP A 67 5.69 4.41 -19.08
C ASP A 67 4.60 5.27 -18.41
N ALA A 68 3.34 4.84 -18.52
CA ALA A 68 2.23 5.48 -17.84
C ALA A 68 2.36 5.39 -16.31
N ALA A 69 2.76 4.22 -15.79
CA ALA A 69 2.98 4.00 -14.37
C ALA A 69 4.14 4.85 -13.84
N ALA A 70 5.23 4.99 -14.59
CA ALA A 70 6.35 5.86 -14.23
C ALA A 70 5.92 7.33 -14.12
N SER A 71 5.14 7.81 -15.11
CA SER A 71 4.57 9.16 -15.10
C SER A 71 3.61 9.38 -13.93
N PHE A 72 2.78 8.38 -13.62
CA PHE A 72 1.86 8.40 -12.49
C PHE A 72 2.61 8.45 -11.15
N VAL A 73 3.62 7.61 -10.95
CA VAL A 73 4.45 7.61 -9.74
C VAL A 73 5.18 8.94 -9.56
N ALA A 74 5.67 9.55 -10.65
CA ALA A 74 6.29 10.87 -10.61
C ALA A 74 5.28 11.95 -10.15
N ALA A 75 4.05 11.94 -10.68
CA ALA A 75 2.99 12.83 -10.25
C ALA A 75 2.61 12.62 -8.78
N LEU A 76 2.50 11.37 -8.33
CA LEU A 76 2.24 11.00 -6.95
C LEU A 76 3.31 11.57 -6.01
N ARG A 77 4.60 11.42 -6.34
CA ARG A 77 5.69 12.00 -5.54
C ARG A 77 5.57 13.52 -5.43
N SER A 78 5.23 14.20 -6.52
CA SER A 78 5.00 15.65 -6.49
C SER A 78 3.85 16.04 -5.56
N THR A 79 2.73 15.31 -5.58
CA THR A 79 1.60 15.57 -4.67
C THR A 79 1.96 15.32 -3.21
N VAL A 80 2.69 14.25 -2.90
CA VAL A 80 3.10 13.90 -1.53
C VAL A 80 4.13 14.90 -0.99
N SER A 81 5.10 15.32 -1.80
CA SER A 81 6.05 16.37 -1.42
C SER A 81 5.38 17.72 -1.16
N GLY A 82 4.26 18.00 -1.84
CA GLY A 82 3.43 19.17 -1.57
C GLY A 82 2.68 19.13 -0.22
N HIS A 83 2.59 17.97 0.42
CA HIS A 83 1.92 17.76 1.71
C HIS A 83 2.90 17.65 2.89
N ALA A 84 4.19 18.01 2.71
CA ALA A 84 5.13 18.07 3.83
C ALA A 84 4.57 19.03 4.90
N PRO A 85 4.21 18.53 6.11
CA PRO A 85 3.61 19.38 7.12
C PRO A 85 4.65 20.42 7.60
N PRO A 86 4.23 21.65 7.93
CA PRO A 86 5.11 22.59 8.63
C PRO A 86 5.60 21.94 9.94
N PRO A 87 6.82 22.25 10.42
CA PRO A 87 7.29 21.74 11.70
C PRO A 87 6.42 22.36 12.80
N ASP A 88 5.42 21.63 13.26
CA ASP A 88 4.52 22.10 14.31
C ASP A 88 4.52 21.12 15.48
N GLY A 89 5.19 21.54 16.55
CA GLY A 89 4.91 21.05 17.87
C GLY A 89 3.75 21.85 18.42
N THR A 90 2.56 21.25 18.54
CA THR A 90 1.65 21.33 19.70
C THR A 90 0.37 20.52 19.44
N ARG A 91 0.11 19.59 20.36
CA ARG A 91 -1.18 18.95 20.73
C ARG A 91 -1.98 18.21 19.65
N ARG A 92 -1.81 16.88 19.65
CA ARG A 92 -2.72 15.90 19.02
C ARG A 92 -4.10 15.91 19.70
N PRO A 93 -5.20 15.75 18.94
CA PRO A 93 -6.53 15.53 19.51
C PRO A 93 -6.58 14.13 20.15
N ASP A 94 -7.15 14.08 21.35
CA ASP A 94 -7.37 12.87 22.14
C ASP A 94 -8.35 11.94 21.41
N VAL A 95 -8.01 10.66 21.31
CA VAL A 95 -8.82 9.68 20.58
C VAL A 95 -9.93 9.21 21.52
N GLN A 96 -11.18 9.39 21.12
CA GLN A 96 -12.32 8.94 21.91
C GLN A 96 -12.41 7.41 21.88
N HIS A 97 -12.21 6.80 23.03
CA HIS A 97 -12.47 5.38 23.24
C HIS A 97 -13.98 5.12 23.25
N ILE A 98 -14.43 4.28 22.32
CA ILE A 98 -15.82 3.79 22.26
C ILE A 98 -15.82 2.43 22.95
N ASP A 99 -16.46 2.35 24.13
CA ASP A 99 -16.65 1.08 24.82
C ASP A 99 -17.74 0.26 24.10
N ILE A 100 -17.33 -0.87 23.52
CA ILE A 100 -18.25 -1.86 22.98
C ILE A 100 -18.88 -2.58 24.17
N ARG A 101 -20.18 -2.36 24.39
CA ARG A 101 -20.94 -3.07 25.43
C ARG A 101 -21.14 -4.51 24.98
N GLU A 102 -20.44 -5.43 25.62
CA GLU A 102 -20.65 -6.87 25.42
C GLU A 102 -21.93 -7.29 26.16
N GLU A 103 -22.85 -7.91 25.43
CA GLU A 103 -24.15 -8.40 25.87
C GLU A 103 -24.22 -9.93 25.78
#